data_AF-A0A7K3KQ16-F1
#
_entry.id   AF-A0A7K3KQ16-F1
#
_cell.length_a   1.000
_cell.length_b   1.000
_cell.length_c   1.000
_cell.angle_alpha   90.00
_cell.angle_beta   90.00
_cell.angle_gamma   90.00
#
_symmetry.space_group_name_H-M   'P 1'
#
loop_
_entity.id
_entity.type
_entity.pdbx_description
1 polymer ?
#
loop_
_entity_poly.entity_id
_entity_poly.type
_entity_poly.pdbx_seq_one_letter_code
_entity_poly.pdbx_strand_id
1 'polypeptide(L)'
;MVYVNDENNIYTYKVINNEQVDVKDTSWIEQTPKSGKAYITLYTCVSDATSKVLRQVIRGELVATNKIDNKLPTEIKDAFLAQGFNQMTPWERSVLIR
;
A
#
# COMPACT_ATOMS: atom_id res chain seq x y z
N MET A 1 -5.44 0.90 -7.73
CA MET A 1 -4.30 0.00 -7.98
C MET A 1 -3.23 0.27 -6.93
N VAL A 2 -2.30 -0.65 -6.72
CA VAL A 2 -1.07 -0.42 -5.94
C VAL A 2 0.12 -0.69 -6.84
N TYR A 3 1.08 0.24 -6.88
CA TYR A 3 2.31 0.11 -7.65
C TYR A 3 3.49 0.02 -6.69
N VAL A 4 4.38 -0.95 -6.93
CA VAL A 4 5.65 -1.09 -6.19
C VAL A 4 6.79 -1.08 -7.18
N ASN A 5 7.87 -0.39 -6.83
CA ASN A 5 9.04 -0.19 -7.67
C ASN A 5 10.29 -0.72 -6.93
N ASP A 6 11.11 -1.55 -7.58
CA ASP A 6 12.38 -2.07 -7.07
C ASP A 6 13.62 -1.52 -7.82
N GLU A 7 13.46 -0.34 -8.43
CA GLU A 7 14.38 0.37 -9.33
C GLU A 7 14.55 -0.25 -10.72
N ASN A 8 14.20 -1.52 -10.92
CA ASN A 8 14.30 -2.21 -12.21
C ASN A 8 12.93 -2.49 -12.84
N ASN A 9 11.95 -2.81 -12.00
CA ASN A 9 10.62 -3.23 -12.38
C ASN A 9 9.56 -2.48 -11.56
N ILE A 10 8.38 -2.35 -12.17
CA ILE A 10 7.15 -1.93 -11.52
C ILE A 10 6.19 -3.10 -11.47
N TYR A 11 5.78 -3.45 -10.25
CA TYR A 11 4.81 -4.47 -9.93
C TYR A 11 3.45 -3.80 -9.73
N THR A 12 2.47 -4.21 -10.53
CA THR A 12 1.10 -3.70 -10.45
C THR A 12 0.23 -4.70 -9.73
N TYR A 13 -0.38 -4.27 -8.64
CA TYR A 13 -1.32 -5.06 -7.86
C TYR A 13 -2.73 -4.50 -8.00
N LYS A 14 -3.67 -5.37 -8.35
CA LYS A 14 -5.11 -5.06 -8.32
C LYS A 14 -5.61 -5.26 -6.90
N VAL A 15 -6.21 -4.23 -6.31
CA VAL A 15 -6.85 -4.33 -4.99
C VAL A 15 -8.01 -5.32 -5.08
N ILE A 16 -7.97 -6.34 -4.23
CA ILE A 16 -8.99 -7.40 -4.14
C ILE A 16 -9.72 -7.37 -2.79
N ASN A 17 -9.17 -6.67 -1.79
CA ASN A 17 -9.80 -6.51 -0.48
C ASN A 17 -9.43 -5.15 0.13
N ASN A 18 -10.39 -4.55 0.82
CA ASN A 18 -10.23 -3.35 1.65
C ASN A 18 -11.18 -3.42 2.86
N GLU A 19 -10.67 -3.77 4.04
CA GLU A 19 -11.50 -3.98 5.23
C GLU A 19 -10.84 -3.55 6.55
N GLN A 20 -11.65 -3.33 7.57
CA GLN A 20 -11.18 -3.05 8.93
C GLN A 20 -11.17 -4.33 9.75
N VAL A 21 -10.02 -4.64 10.35
CA VAL A 21 -9.83 -5.85 11.16
C VAL A 21 -9.40 -5.51 12.57
N ASP A 22 -9.60 -6.47 13.48
CA ASP A 22 -9.09 -6.36 14.84
C ASP A 22 -7.56 -6.29 14.84
N VAL A 23 -6.97 -5.50 15.74
CA VAL A 23 -5.51 -5.37 15.85
C VAL A 23 -4.80 -6.69 16.14
N LYS A 24 -5.51 -7.69 16.67
CA LYS A 24 -4.99 -9.03 16.94
C LYS A 24 -5.07 -9.97 15.75
N ASP A 25 -5.77 -9.60 14.68
CA ASP A 25 -5.87 -10.43 13.47
C ASP A 25 -4.59 -10.32 12.63
N THR A 26 -3.76 -11.36 12.72
CA THR A 26 -2.51 -11.49 11.98
C THR A 26 -2.63 -12.37 10.74
N SER A 27 -3.82 -12.91 10.43
CA SER A 27 -4.04 -13.80 9.29
C SER A 27 -3.70 -13.16 7.93
N TRP A 28 -3.68 -11.84 7.91
CA TRP A 28 -3.37 -10.99 6.77
C TRP A 28 -1.85 -10.80 6.53
N ILE A 29 -1.01 -11.22 7.47
CA ILE A 29 0.45 -11.25 7.34
C ILE A 29 0.88 -12.69 7.05
N GLU A 30 0.61 -13.16 5.83
CA GLU A 30 1.06 -14.50 5.42
C GLU A 30 2.53 -14.43 4.97
N GLN A 31 3.40 -15.24 5.58
CA GLN A 31 4.83 -15.26 5.23
C GLN A 31 5.11 -15.92 3.88
N THR A 32 4.25 -16.84 3.44
CA THR A 32 4.39 -17.52 2.14
C THR A 32 3.00 -17.82 1.58
N PRO A 33 2.63 -17.26 0.41
CA PRO A 33 1.30 -17.47 -0.15
C PRO A 33 1.07 -18.94 -0.52
N LYS A 34 0.06 -19.58 0.07
CA LYS A 34 -0.29 -20.99 -0.24
C LYS A 34 -0.73 -21.21 -1.69
N SER A 35 -1.23 -20.16 -2.35
CA SER A 35 -1.73 -20.21 -3.72
C SER A 35 -0.65 -20.06 -4.79
N GLY A 36 0.62 -19.82 -4.41
CA GLY A 36 1.69 -19.47 -5.34
C GLY A 36 1.52 -18.10 -6.02
N LYS A 37 0.45 -17.37 -5.68
CA LYS A 37 0.20 -16.00 -6.16
C LYS A 37 0.91 -14.99 -5.27
N ALA A 38 1.48 -13.95 -5.88
CA ALA A 38 2.06 -12.84 -5.14
C ALA A 38 0.99 -11.85 -4.70
N TYR A 39 1.02 -11.47 -3.42
CA TYR A 39 0.13 -10.47 -2.84
C TYR A 39 0.92 -9.33 -2.22
N ILE A 40 0.32 -8.15 -2.20
CA ILE A 40 0.72 -7.03 -1.35
C ILE A 40 -0.35 -6.80 -0.30
N THR A 41 0.06 -6.56 0.95
CA THR A 41 -0.86 -6.17 2.02
C THR A 41 -0.36 -4.87 2.65
N LEU A 42 -1.18 -3.82 2.63
CA LEU A 42 -0.92 -2.54 3.28
C LEU A 42 -1.72 -2.43 4.57
N TYR A 43 -1.09 -1.89 5.61
CA TYR A 43 -1.67 -1.72 6.94
C TYR A 43 -1.59 -0.27 7.38
N THR A 44 -2.68 0.24 7.95
CA THR A 44 -2.66 1.49 8.71
C THR A 44 -3.55 1.43 9.94
N CYS A 45 -3.28 2.28 10.91
CA CYS A 45 -4.11 2.46 12.10
C CYS A 45 -5.41 3.17 11.71
N VAL A 46 -6.54 2.64 12.17
CA VAL A 46 -7.81 3.38 12.18
C VAL A 46 -8.48 3.23 13.53
N SER A 47 -9.27 4.24 13.91
CA SER A 47 -10.15 4.18 15.07
C SER A 47 -11.58 4.30 14.57
N ASP A 48 -12.48 3.44 15.06
CA ASP A 48 -13.90 3.61 14.77
C ASP A 48 -14.53 4.71 15.64
N ALA A 49 -15.81 4.98 15.39
CA ALA A 49 -16.58 5.98 16.15
C ALA A 49 -16.71 5.65 17.66
N THR A 50 -16.39 4.42 18.07
CA THR A 50 -16.41 3.96 19.47
C THR A 50 -15.03 3.99 20.12
N SER A 51 -14.02 4.58 19.46
CA SER A 51 -12.62 4.59 19.89
C SER A 51 -11.97 3.20 19.93
N LYS A 52 -12.58 2.19 19.29
CA LYS A 52 -11.92 0.90 19.14
C LYS A 52 -10.76 1.06 18.16
N VAL A 53 -9.58 0.64 18.59
CA VAL A 53 -8.40 0.60 17.73
C VAL A 53 -8.51 -0.59 16.79
N LEU A 54 -8.45 -0.32 15.50
CA LEU A 54 -8.54 -1.30 14.42
C LEU A 54 -7.39 -1.10 13.43
N ARG A 55 -7.27 -2.03 12.48
CA ARG A 55 -6.38 -1.91 11.33
C ARG A 55 -7.21 -1.79 10.07
N GLN A 56 -6.94 -0.80 9.25
CA GLN A 56 -7.36 -0.84 7.85
C GLN A 56 -6.36 -1.73 7.11
N VAL A 57 -6.88 -2.75 6.44
CA VAL A 57 -6.12 -3.71 5.64
C VAL A 57 -6.54 -3.55 4.19
N ILE A 58 -5.56 -3.37 3.31
CA ILE A 58 -5.77 -3.36 1.86
C ILE A 58 -4.91 -4.48 1.28
N ARG A 59 -5.53 -5.44 0.58
CA ARG A 59 -4.81 -6.51 -0.11
C ARG A 59 -4.96 -6.39 -1.61
N GLY A 60 -3.84 -6.52 -2.31
CA GLY A 60 -3.78 -6.59 -3.76
C GLY A 60 -3.14 -7.88 -4.26
N GLU A 61 -3.63 -8.38 -5.39
CA GLU A 61 -3.04 -9.50 -6.14
C GLU A 61 -2.20 -8.95 -7.29
N LEU A 62 -1.01 -9.52 -7.51
CA LEU A 62 -0.13 -9.13 -8.61
C LEU A 62 -0.81 -9.45 -9.95
N VAL A 63 -0.93 -8.45 -10.81
CA VAL A 63 -1.54 -8.60 -12.14
C VAL A 63 -0.58 -8.30 -13.29
N ALA A 64 0.49 -7.54 -13.04
CA ALA A 64 1.51 -7.26 -14.05
C ALA A 64 2.87 -6.91 -13.43
N THR A 65 3.92 -7.24 -14.17
CA THR A 65 5.30 -6.79 -13.91
C THR A 65 5.83 -6.15 -15.18
N ASN A 66 6.25 -4.90 -15.10
CA ASN A 66 6.79 -4.14 -16.23
C ASN A 66 8.20 -3.67 -15.90
N LYS A 67 9.13 -3.74 -16.87
CA LYS A 67 10.44 -3.11 -16.70
C LYS A 67 10.29 -1.59 -16.69
N ILE A 68 11.16 -0.93 -15.96
CA ILE A 68 11.25 0.54 -15.99
C ILE A 68 11.98 0.94 -17.26
N ASP A 69 11.20 1.35 -18.25
CA ASP A 69 11.70 1.86 -19.52
C ASP A 69 10.84 3.05 -20.00
N ASN A 70 11.21 3.60 -21.16
CA ASN A 70 10.51 4.74 -21.74
C ASN A 70 9.06 4.43 -22.16
N LYS A 71 8.65 3.15 -22.20
CA LYS A 71 7.33 2.70 -22.61
C LYS A 71 6.35 2.52 -21.44
N LEU A 72 6.75 2.85 -20.21
CA LEU A 72 5.83 2.84 -19.08
C LEU A 72 4.59 3.73 -19.34
N PRO A 73 3.38 3.26 -18.98
CA PRO A 73 2.17 4.08 -19.05
C PRO A 73 2.32 5.40 -18.28
N THR A 74 1.75 6.48 -18.82
CA THR A 74 1.82 7.82 -18.22
C THR A 74 1.31 7.83 -16.78
N GLU A 75 0.21 7.14 -16.49
CA GLU A 75 -0.35 7.01 -15.13
C GLU A 75 0.69 6.50 -14.11
N ILE A 76 1.50 5.52 -14.50
CA ILE A 76 2.53 4.93 -13.63
C ILE A 76 3.69 5.91 -13.45
N LYS A 77 4.11 6.59 -14.52
CA LYS A 77 5.14 7.63 -14.43
C LYS A 77 4.70 8.75 -13.48
N ASP A 78 3.47 9.23 -13.61
CA ASP A 78 2.94 10.30 -12.79
C ASP A 78 2.84 9.91 -11.31
N ALA A 79 2.46 8.66 -11.02
CA ALA A 79 2.36 8.15 -9.65
C ALA A 79 3.70 8.15 -8.89
N PHE A 80 4.85 8.03 -9.57
CA PHE A 80 6.17 8.01 -8.93
C PHE A 80 6.98 9.30 -9.14
N LEU A 81 6.81 9.98 -10.28
CA LEU A 81 7.69 11.08 -10.69
C LEU A 81 7.04 12.45 -10.61
N ALA A 82 5.70 12.53 -10.71
CA ALA A 82 5.00 13.82 -10.72
C ALA A 82 4.52 14.26 -9.33
N GLN A 83 4.35 13.33 -8.40
CA GLN A 83 3.93 13.62 -7.04
C GLN A 83 5.13 13.45 -6.11
N GLY A 84 5.55 14.54 -5.45
CA GLY A 84 6.48 14.43 -4.33
C GLY A 84 5.92 13.47 -3.27
N PHE A 85 6.78 12.88 -2.44
CA PHE A 85 6.30 11.97 -1.41
C PHE A 85 5.30 12.67 -0.49
N ASN A 86 4.17 11.99 -0.22
CA ASN A 86 3.13 12.45 0.71
C ASN A 86 3.57 12.29 2.17
N GLN A 87 4.75 12.82 2.50
CA GLN A 87 5.28 12.87 3.85
C GLN A 87 4.65 14.02 4.62
N MET A 88 4.53 13.86 5.95
CA MET A 88 4.21 14.98 6.82
C MET A 88 5.26 16.09 6.67
N THR A 89 4.77 17.29 6.42
CA THR A 89 5.56 18.51 6.46
C THR A 89 6.14 18.73 7.85
N PRO A 90 7.24 19.51 7.98
CA PRO A 90 7.78 19.88 9.29
C PRO A 90 6.76 20.58 10.19
N TRP A 91 5.87 21.38 9.62
CA TRP A 91 4.82 22.09 10.36
C TRP A 91 3.80 21.11 10.98
N GLU A 92 3.25 20.19 10.19
CA GLU A 92 2.27 19.19 10.69
C GLU A 92 2.84 18.34 11.83
N ARG A 93 4.14 18.01 11.78
CA ARG A 93 4.81 17.28 12.86
C ARG A 93 4.83 18.06 14.17
N SER A 94 5.03 19.38 14.13
CA SER A 94 5.09 20.23 15.33
C SER A 94 3.73 20.44 16.02
N VAL A 95 2.63 20.20 15.30
CA VAL A 95 1.28 20.29 15.86
C VAL A 95 0.90 19.03 16.64
N LEU A 96 1.44 17.86 16.26
CA LEU A 96 1.16 16.58 16.92
C LEU A 96 2.00 16.33 18.18
N ILE A 97 3.13 17.03 18.34
CA ILE A 97 3.99 16.95 19.54
C ILE A 97 3.67 18.18 20.40
N ARG A 98 2.58 18.12 21.17
CA ARG A 98 2.24 19.10 22.20
C ARG A 98 1.80 18.40 23.47
#